data_AF-A0A6B9T615-F1
#
_entry.id   AF-A0A6B9T615-F1
#
_cell.length_a   1.000
_cell.length_b   1.000
_cell.length_c   1.000
_cell.angle_alpha   90.00
_cell.angle_beta   90.00
_cell.angle_gamma   90.00
#
_symmetry.space_group_name_H-M   'P 1'
#
loop_
_entity.id
_entity.type
_entity.pdbx_description
1 polymer ?
#
loop_
_entity_poly.entity_id
_entity_poly.type
_entity_poly.pdbx_seq_one_letter_code
_entity_poly.pdbx_strand_id
1 'polypeptide(L)'
;TGEALEKLLMLFTSANEAIARNAHRYDPALLTALIDLPPLDVEKLQAEGDQHPTLDALQAVLNRGTLGTARYQLRFDPGSENAPATLVAIRRHMGEEFTQVLPMGAFESGELRPLREVSLALHDLVREGAQIVRGRARNKSHPITSFAQAHAWLLDEAKKG
;
A
#
# COMPACT_ATOMS: atom_id res chain seq x y z
N THR A 1 8.39 -3.02 23.74
CA THR A 1 7.38 -2.35 22.90
C THR A 1 7.84 -0.97 22.40
N GLY A 2 9.13 -0.73 22.19
CA GLY A 2 9.63 0.45 21.45
C GLY A 2 10.30 0.01 20.14
N GLU A 3 11.22 -0.95 20.23
CA GLU A 3 12.01 -1.46 19.10
C GLU A 3 11.15 -2.02 17.95
N ALA A 4 10.08 -2.77 18.24
CA ALA A 4 9.18 -3.28 17.21
C ALA A 4 8.45 -2.16 16.46
N LEU A 5 8.03 -1.10 17.18
CA LEU A 5 7.40 0.07 16.57
C LEU A 5 8.41 0.87 15.75
N GLU A 6 9.63 1.05 16.26
CA GLU A 6 10.72 1.73 15.54
C GLU A 6 11.01 1.04 14.20
N LYS A 7 11.12 -0.30 14.20
CA LYS A 7 11.28 -1.08 12.96
C LYS A 7 10.14 -0.84 11.98
N LEU A 8 8.88 -0.80 12.44
CA LEU A 8 7.72 -0.51 11.59
C LEU A 8 7.75 0.91 11.02
N LEU A 9 8.15 1.90 11.82
CA LEU A 9 8.30 3.29 11.38
C LEU A 9 9.40 3.42 10.31
N MET A 10 10.51 2.70 10.46
CA MET A 10 11.58 2.65 9.46
C MET A 10 11.14 1.98 8.16
N LEU A 11 10.39 0.88 8.23
CA LEU A 11 9.80 0.23 7.04
C LEU A 11 8.81 1.16 6.33
N PHE A 12 7.92 1.81 7.08
CA PHE A 12 6.96 2.75 6.53
C PHE A 12 7.62 3.98 5.90
N THR A 13 8.70 4.50 6.50
CA THR A 13 9.50 5.58 5.92
C THR A 13 10.15 5.13 4.62
N SER A 14 10.81 3.96 4.62
CA SER A 14 11.43 3.37 3.42
C SER A 14 10.43 3.18 2.27
N ALA A 15 9.20 2.75 2.59
CA ALA A 15 8.13 2.61 1.62
C ALA A 15 7.70 3.96 1.04
N ASN A 16 7.49 4.99 1.87
CA ASN A 16 7.15 6.33 1.39
C ASN A 16 8.24 6.95 0.51
N GLU A 17 9.51 6.72 0.85
CA GLU A 17 10.61 7.15 -0.01
C GLU A 17 10.63 6.41 -1.35
N ALA A 18 10.34 5.10 -1.35
CA ALA A 18 10.23 4.33 -2.58
C ALA A 18 9.07 4.83 -3.46
N ILE A 19 7.94 5.22 -2.86
CA ILE A 19 6.84 5.88 -3.56
C ILE A 19 7.32 7.19 -4.19
N ALA A 20 7.95 8.06 -3.40
CA ALA A 20 8.41 9.37 -3.88
C ALA A 20 9.43 9.23 -5.03
N ARG A 21 10.38 8.28 -4.92
CA ARG A 21 11.37 8.01 -5.98
C ARG A 21 10.72 7.52 -7.27
N ASN A 22 9.67 6.71 -7.17
CA ASN A 22 9.01 6.08 -8.32
C ASN A 22 7.75 6.81 -8.81
N ALA A 23 7.39 7.95 -8.19
CA ALA A 23 6.21 8.74 -8.54
C ALA A 23 6.20 9.28 -9.98
N HIS A 24 7.37 9.37 -10.62
CA HIS A 24 7.49 9.75 -12.03
C HIS A 24 7.10 8.63 -12.99
N ARG A 25 7.12 7.37 -12.52
CA ARG A 25 6.88 6.16 -13.32
C ARG A 25 5.54 5.51 -13.00
N TYR A 26 5.17 5.46 -11.73
CA TYR A 26 3.95 4.83 -11.24
C TYR A 26 3.06 5.85 -10.52
N ASP A 27 1.75 5.64 -10.56
CA ASP A 27 0.80 6.51 -9.87
C ASP A 27 1.02 6.43 -8.35
N PRO A 28 1.35 7.54 -7.66
CA PRO A 28 1.53 7.55 -6.22
C PRO A 28 0.30 7.04 -5.46
N ALA A 29 -0.92 7.31 -5.93
CA ALA A 29 -2.14 6.86 -5.28
C ALA A 29 -2.26 5.33 -5.30
N LEU A 30 -1.89 4.71 -6.43
CA LEU A 30 -1.80 3.25 -6.55
C LEU A 30 -0.76 2.69 -5.60
N LEU A 31 0.45 3.26 -5.59
CA LEU A 31 1.54 2.80 -4.73
C LEU A 31 1.24 2.94 -3.23
N THR A 32 0.57 4.02 -2.83
CA THR A 32 0.13 4.21 -1.44
C THR A 32 -0.93 3.19 -1.05
N ALA A 33 -1.92 2.93 -1.90
CA ALA A 33 -2.97 1.95 -1.61
C ALA A 33 -2.43 0.51 -1.46
N LEU A 34 -1.31 0.19 -2.10
CA LEU A 34 -0.62 -1.10 -1.97
C LEU A 34 0.00 -1.32 -0.58
N ILE A 35 0.26 -0.27 0.20
CA ILE A 35 0.75 -0.41 1.59
C ILE A 35 -0.35 -0.94 2.52
N ASP A 36 -1.59 -0.52 2.31
CA ASP A 36 -2.72 -0.81 3.21
C ASP A 36 -3.40 -2.15 2.92
N LEU A 37 -2.92 -2.91 1.94
CA LEU A 37 -3.51 -4.16 1.48
C LEU A 37 -2.60 -5.35 1.70
N PRO A 38 -3.14 -6.58 1.65
CA PRO A 38 -2.29 -7.77 1.64
C PRO A 38 -1.21 -7.65 0.55
N PRO A 39 0.02 -8.11 0.82
CA PRO A 39 1.10 -8.02 -0.14
C PRO A 39 0.71 -8.75 -1.42
N LEU A 40 0.94 -8.09 -2.56
CA LEU A 40 0.75 -8.73 -3.85
C LEU A 40 1.92 -9.67 -4.11
N ASP A 41 1.61 -10.94 -4.32
CA ASP A 41 2.56 -11.96 -4.72
C ASP A 41 1.99 -12.76 -5.91
N VAL A 42 2.89 -13.25 -6.77
CA VAL A 42 2.50 -13.95 -8.00
C VAL A 42 1.76 -15.24 -7.67
N GLU A 43 2.24 -15.98 -6.66
CA GLU A 43 1.69 -17.29 -6.28
C GLU A 43 0.23 -17.19 -5.86
N LYS A 44 -0.12 -16.19 -5.06
CA LYS A 44 -1.47 -15.89 -4.57
C LYS A 44 -2.37 -15.43 -5.71
N LEU A 45 -1.92 -14.49 -6.53
CA LEU A 45 -2.72 -14.01 -7.66
C LEU A 45 -2.95 -15.11 -8.71
N GLN A 46 -2.01 -16.03 -8.89
CA GLN A 46 -2.20 -17.22 -9.72
C GLN A 46 -3.17 -18.22 -9.06
N ALA A 47 -3.07 -18.44 -7.75
CA ALA A 47 -3.97 -19.34 -7.01
C ALA A 47 -5.43 -18.85 -6.98
N GLU A 48 -5.64 -17.53 -7.10
CA GLU A 48 -6.95 -16.90 -7.24
C GLU A 48 -7.65 -17.24 -8.59
N GLY A 49 -6.89 -17.65 -9.61
CA GLY A 49 -7.43 -18.08 -10.91
C GLY A 49 -8.02 -16.91 -11.70
N ASP A 50 -9.24 -17.08 -12.25
CA ASP A 50 -9.90 -16.07 -13.10
C ASP A 50 -10.56 -14.93 -12.32
N GLN A 51 -10.68 -15.06 -10.99
CA GLN A 51 -11.29 -14.06 -10.12
C GLN A 51 -10.23 -13.56 -9.16
N HIS A 52 -10.03 -12.24 -9.09
CA HIS A 52 -8.97 -11.66 -8.26
C HIS A 52 -9.54 -10.84 -7.11
N PRO A 53 -10.08 -11.46 -6.04
CA PRO A 53 -10.65 -10.74 -4.91
C PRO A 53 -9.66 -9.79 -4.24
N THR A 54 -8.35 -10.12 -4.25
CA THR A 54 -7.32 -9.21 -3.73
C THR A 54 -7.23 -7.93 -4.58
N LEU A 55 -7.30 -8.04 -5.92
CA LEU A 55 -7.31 -6.87 -6.80
C LEU A 55 -8.62 -6.11 -6.73
N ASP A 56 -9.75 -6.79 -6.56
CA ASP A 56 -11.05 -6.15 -6.37
C ASP A 56 -11.09 -5.31 -5.10
N ALA A 57 -10.52 -5.81 -4.00
CA ALA A 57 -10.37 -5.04 -2.76
C ALA A 57 -9.51 -3.79 -2.95
N LEU A 58 -8.39 -3.90 -3.68
CA LEU A 58 -7.54 -2.76 -4.02
C LEU A 58 -8.23 -1.74 -4.91
N GLN A 59 -8.94 -2.22 -5.92
CA GLN A 59 -9.74 -1.39 -6.81
C GLN A 59 -10.84 -0.67 -6.04
N ALA A 60 -11.52 -1.35 -5.10
CA ALA A 60 -12.54 -0.74 -4.25
C ALA A 60 -11.96 0.38 -3.40
N VAL A 61 -10.79 0.17 -2.78
CA VAL A 61 -10.04 1.19 -2.01
C VAL A 61 -9.75 2.43 -2.85
N LEU A 62 -9.18 2.24 -4.05
CA LEU A 62 -8.82 3.32 -4.97
C LEU A 62 -10.05 4.09 -5.49
N ASN A 63 -11.18 3.40 -5.63
CA ASN A 63 -12.41 3.95 -6.17
C ASN A 63 -13.40 4.49 -5.13
N ARG A 64 -13.01 4.60 -3.85
CA ARG A 64 -13.85 5.18 -2.79
C ARG A 64 -14.15 6.67 -2.95
N GLY A 65 -13.54 7.35 -3.92
CA GLY A 65 -13.76 8.76 -4.20
C GLY A 65 -15.18 9.11 -4.68
N THR A 66 -15.48 10.40 -4.68
CA THR A 66 -16.79 10.95 -5.09
C THR A 66 -16.90 11.11 -6.61
N LEU A 67 -18.04 11.62 -7.09
CA LEU A 67 -18.23 11.92 -8.51
C LEU A 67 -17.14 12.91 -8.99
N GLY A 68 -16.48 12.57 -10.10
CA GLY A 68 -15.37 13.36 -10.65
C GLY A 68 -13.98 12.91 -10.20
N THR A 69 -13.84 11.98 -9.25
CA THR A 69 -12.51 11.40 -8.94
C THR A 69 -12.08 10.41 -10.01
N ALA A 70 -10.76 10.16 -10.07
CA ALA A 70 -10.19 9.12 -10.93
C ALA A 70 -10.83 7.75 -10.64
N ARG A 71 -10.94 6.94 -11.68
CA ARG A 71 -11.41 5.56 -11.63
C ARG A 71 -10.28 4.62 -12.01
N TYR A 72 -10.10 3.58 -11.21
CA TYR A 72 -9.07 2.58 -11.37
C TYR A 72 -9.69 1.26 -11.79
N GLN A 73 -9.03 0.60 -12.73
CA GLN A 73 -9.28 -0.78 -13.09
C GLN A 73 -7.97 -1.57 -12.99
N LEU A 74 -7.98 -2.68 -12.26
CA LEU A 74 -6.80 -3.50 -12.03
C LEU A 74 -6.95 -4.86 -12.68
N ARG A 75 -5.87 -5.37 -13.26
CA ARG A 75 -5.82 -6.69 -13.88
C ARG A 75 -4.48 -7.35 -13.58
N PHE A 76 -4.52 -8.63 -13.26
CA PHE A 76 -3.33 -9.46 -13.22
C PHE A 76 -3.08 -10.07 -14.61
N ASP A 77 -1.82 -10.03 -15.04
CA ASP A 77 -1.33 -10.78 -16.17
C ASP A 77 -0.36 -11.83 -15.64
N PRO A 78 -0.68 -13.14 -15.69
CA PRO A 78 0.14 -14.18 -15.09
C PRO A 78 1.50 -14.36 -15.77
N GLY A 79 1.74 -13.68 -16.89
CA GLY A 79 2.94 -13.83 -17.68
C GLY A 79 2.94 -15.13 -18.49
N SER A 80 4.04 -15.38 -19.19
CA SER A 80 4.29 -16.59 -19.98
C SER A 80 5.76 -16.96 -19.89
N GLU A 81 6.19 -18.04 -20.54
CA GLU A 81 7.62 -18.42 -20.59
C GLU A 81 8.53 -17.27 -21.09
N ASN A 82 8.01 -16.36 -21.92
CA ASN A 82 8.76 -15.27 -22.52
C ASN A 82 8.47 -13.88 -21.90
N ALA A 83 7.54 -13.79 -20.94
CA ALA A 83 7.15 -12.51 -20.36
C ALA A 83 6.85 -12.65 -18.85
N PRO A 84 7.42 -11.78 -17.99
CA PRO A 84 7.15 -11.86 -16.56
C PRO A 84 5.69 -11.53 -16.26
N ALA A 85 5.19 -12.02 -15.13
CA ALA A 85 3.88 -11.62 -14.61
C ALA A 85 3.83 -10.10 -14.35
N THR A 86 2.68 -9.48 -14.59
CA THR A 86 2.50 -8.03 -14.41
C THR A 86 1.18 -7.70 -13.75
N LEU A 87 1.17 -6.63 -12.96
CA LEU A 87 -0.03 -5.92 -12.55
C LEU A 87 -0.28 -4.80 -13.55
N VAL A 88 -1.45 -4.80 -14.19
CA VAL A 88 -1.89 -3.72 -15.09
C VAL A 88 -2.89 -2.85 -14.35
N ALA A 89 -2.59 -1.56 -14.27
CA ALA A 89 -3.45 -0.55 -13.67
C ALA A 89 -3.88 0.46 -14.72
N ILE A 90 -5.19 0.58 -14.94
CA ILE A 90 -5.79 1.54 -15.85
C ILE A 90 -6.47 2.61 -15.01
N ARG A 91 -6.01 3.85 -15.14
CA ARG A 91 -6.58 5.02 -14.48
C ARG A 91 -7.33 5.87 -15.50
N ARG A 92 -8.60 6.14 -15.24
CA ARG A 92 -9.45 7.03 -16.03
C ARG A 92 -9.78 8.27 -15.24
N HIS A 93 -9.47 9.45 -15.78
CA HIS A 93 -9.75 10.72 -15.12
C HIS A 93 -10.00 11.81 -16.16
N MET A 94 -11.11 12.54 -16.03
CA MET A 94 -11.48 13.64 -16.93
C MET A 94 -11.46 13.29 -18.43
N GLY A 95 -11.86 12.06 -18.78
CA GLY A 95 -11.87 11.58 -20.17
C GLY A 95 -10.53 11.06 -20.68
N GLU A 96 -9.45 11.16 -19.90
CA GLU A 96 -8.16 10.57 -20.22
C GLU A 96 -7.99 9.20 -19.58
N GLU A 97 -7.34 8.29 -20.29
CA GLU A 97 -6.98 6.96 -19.82
C GLU A 97 -5.46 6.81 -19.77
N PHE A 98 -4.95 6.36 -18.63
CA PHE A 98 -3.54 6.09 -18.39
C PHE A 98 -3.38 4.64 -17.97
N THR A 99 -2.62 3.87 -18.75
CA THR A 99 -2.31 2.47 -18.46
C THR A 99 -0.89 2.35 -17.95
N GLN A 100 -0.72 1.75 -16.78
CA GLN A 100 0.55 1.43 -16.17
C GLN A 100 0.70 -0.08 -16.07
N VAL A 101 1.86 -0.59 -16.46
CA VAL A 101 2.22 -2.01 -16.35
C VAL A 101 3.36 -2.12 -15.35
N LEU A 102 3.07 -2.79 -14.23
CA LEU A 102 4.00 -2.99 -13.13
C LEU A 102 4.47 -4.44 -13.15
N PRO A 103 5.74 -4.72 -13.48
CA PRO A 103 6.27 -6.08 -13.39
C PRO A 103 6.21 -6.59 -11.95
N MET A 104 5.75 -7.82 -11.76
CA MET A 104 5.65 -8.39 -10.41
C MET A 104 7.01 -8.50 -9.71
N GLY A 105 8.09 -8.70 -10.48
CA GLY A 105 9.46 -8.68 -9.98
C GLY A 105 9.89 -7.35 -9.33
N ALA A 106 9.23 -6.23 -9.68
CA ALA A 106 9.48 -4.93 -9.03
C ALA A 106 9.11 -4.95 -7.53
N PHE A 107 8.12 -5.77 -7.15
CA PHE A 107 7.68 -5.93 -5.75
C PHE A 107 8.49 -6.95 -4.97
N GLU A 108 9.08 -7.95 -5.65
CA GLU A 108 9.82 -9.02 -4.99
C GLU A 108 11.28 -8.63 -4.71
N SER A 109 11.95 -8.06 -5.71
CA SER A 109 13.38 -7.75 -5.63
C SER A 109 13.74 -6.37 -6.18
N GLY A 110 12.78 -5.66 -6.78
CA GLY A 110 13.01 -4.36 -7.41
C GLY A 110 12.69 -3.15 -6.54
N GLU A 111 12.40 -2.05 -7.22
CA GLU A 111 12.23 -0.71 -6.64
C GLU A 111 10.99 -0.57 -5.75
N LEU A 112 10.02 -1.49 -5.86
CA LEU A 112 8.79 -1.52 -5.07
C LEU A 112 8.84 -2.53 -3.92
N ARG A 113 9.96 -3.23 -3.72
CA ARG A 113 10.16 -4.14 -2.59
C ARG A 113 9.82 -3.52 -1.21
N PRO A 114 10.19 -2.26 -0.91
CA PRO A 114 9.84 -1.64 0.37
C PRO A 114 8.33 -1.58 0.63
N LEU A 115 7.49 -1.46 -0.42
CA LEU A 115 6.03 -1.45 -0.29
C LEU A 115 5.52 -2.83 0.13
N ARG A 116 6.08 -3.90 -0.44
CA ARG A 116 5.76 -5.28 -0.06
C ARG A 116 6.16 -5.57 1.39
N GLU A 117 7.36 -5.16 1.79
CA GLU A 117 7.87 -5.38 3.15
C GLU A 117 7.02 -4.67 4.21
N VAL A 118 6.63 -3.42 3.98
CA VAL A 118 5.76 -2.71 4.92
C VAL A 118 4.35 -3.30 4.94
N SER A 119 3.80 -3.67 3.78
CA SER A 119 2.48 -4.31 3.69
C SER A 119 2.46 -5.62 4.49
N LEU A 120 3.47 -6.49 4.33
CA LEU A 120 3.65 -7.70 5.13
C LEU A 120 3.66 -7.42 6.64
N ALA A 121 4.39 -6.38 7.06
CA ALA A 121 4.53 -6.04 8.47
C ALA A 121 3.26 -5.42 9.08
N LEU A 122 2.43 -4.74 8.27
CA LEU A 122 1.24 -4.04 8.72
C LEU A 122 -0.05 -4.86 8.61
N HIS A 123 -0.15 -5.76 7.63
CA HIS A 123 -1.40 -6.44 7.26
C HIS A 123 -2.06 -7.16 8.44
N ASP A 124 -1.26 -7.76 9.33
CA ASP A 124 -1.79 -8.46 10.52
C ASP A 124 -1.94 -7.57 11.76
N LEU A 125 -1.32 -6.40 11.76
CA LEU A 125 -1.16 -5.55 12.94
C LEU A 125 -2.26 -4.50 13.07
N VAL A 126 -2.69 -3.90 11.97
CA VAL A 126 -3.70 -2.82 11.98
C VAL A 126 -5.08 -3.41 11.74
N ARG A 127 -5.79 -3.69 12.84
CA ARG A 127 -7.16 -4.22 12.85
C ARG A 127 -8.12 -3.22 13.51
N GLU A 128 -9.41 -3.49 13.39
CA GLU A 128 -10.43 -2.69 14.08
C GLU A 128 -10.17 -2.66 15.59
N GLY A 129 -10.21 -1.46 16.18
CA GLY A 129 -9.85 -1.24 17.59
C GLY A 129 -8.36 -1.00 17.87
N ALA A 130 -7.50 -0.94 16.84
CA ALA A 130 -6.10 -0.58 17.01
C ALA A 130 -5.95 0.83 17.63
N GLN A 131 -4.96 0.97 18.51
CA GLN A 131 -4.62 2.23 19.17
C GLN A 131 -3.11 2.45 19.17
N ILE A 132 -2.71 3.70 19.00
CA ILE A 132 -1.33 4.12 19.21
C ILE A 132 -1.19 4.80 20.56
N VAL A 133 -0.15 4.45 21.32
CA VAL A 133 0.10 4.99 22.67
C VAL A 133 1.52 5.54 22.75
N ARG A 134 1.69 6.78 23.22
CA ARG A 134 3.01 7.40 23.45
C ARG A 134 3.27 7.63 24.93
N GLY A 135 4.25 6.91 25.48
CA GLY A 135 4.69 7.02 26.88
C GLY A 135 3.96 6.07 27.84
N ARG A 136 4.22 6.22 29.15
CA ARG A 136 3.63 5.36 30.21
C ARG A 136 2.21 5.77 30.64
N ALA A 137 1.73 6.95 30.22
CA ALA A 137 0.44 7.48 30.64
C ALA A 137 -0.66 7.07 29.65
N ARG A 138 -1.72 6.44 30.16
CA ARG A 138 -2.92 6.00 29.40
C ARG A 138 -3.68 7.15 28.71
N ASN A 139 -3.41 8.40 29.11
CA ASN A 139 -4.07 9.61 28.60
C ASN A 139 -3.53 10.11 27.25
N LYS A 140 -2.52 9.45 26.66
CA LYS A 140 -2.01 9.73 25.31
C LYS A 140 -2.18 8.52 24.39
N SER A 141 -3.40 7.98 24.35
CA SER A 141 -3.81 6.96 23.40
C SER A 141 -4.67 7.60 22.31
N HIS A 142 -4.47 7.22 21.06
CA HIS A 142 -5.28 7.67 19.93
C HIS A 142 -5.78 6.46 19.12
N PRO A 143 -7.09 6.34 18.84
CA PRO A 143 -7.61 5.28 17.98
C PRO A 143 -7.12 5.52 16.54
N ILE A 144 -6.68 4.45 15.89
CA ILE A 144 -6.17 4.51 14.52
C ILE A 144 -6.92 3.52 13.64
N THR A 145 -7.19 3.94 12.40
CA THR A 145 -7.76 3.07 11.36
C THR A 145 -6.73 2.67 10.30
N SER A 146 -5.55 3.31 10.31
CA SER A 146 -4.42 3.01 9.43
C SER A 146 -3.10 3.29 10.13
N PHE A 147 -2.01 2.65 9.67
CA PHE A 147 -0.68 2.96 10.18
C PHE A 147 -0.21 4.36 9.79
N ALA A 148 -0.64 4.87 8.63
CA ALA A 148 -0.38 6.24 8.20
C ALA A 148 -0.88 7.26 9.23
N GLN A 149 -2.08 7.04 9.79
CA GLN A 149 -2.62 7.88 10.87
C GLN A 149 -1.77 7.80 12.14
N ALA A 150 -1.32 6.61 12.51
CA ALA A 150 -0.45 6.40 13.66
C ALA A 150 0.88 7.16 13.50
N HIS A 151 1.51 7.04 12.33
CA HIS A 151 2.75 7.73 11.99
C HIS A 151 2.59 9.26 12.05
N ALA A 152 1.55 9.82 11.42
CA ALA A 152 1.28 11.25 11.45
C ALA A 152 1.06 11.77 12.87
N TRP A 153 0.28 11.05 13.68
CA TRP A 153 0.02 11.41 15.07
C TRP A 153 1.31 11.39 15.92
N LEU A 154 2.17 10.39 15.75
CA LEU A 154 3.46 10.31 16.45
C LEU A 154 4.39 11.48 16.08
N LEU A 155 4.43 11.87 14.81
CA LEU A 155 5.23 13.01 14.35
C LEU A 155 4.71 14.33 14.94
N ASP A 156 3.40 14.54 14.96
CA ASP A 156 2.81 15.75 15.51
C ASP A 156 2.99 15.83 17.03
N GLU A 157 2.88 14.72 17.73
CA GLU A 157 3.22 14.66 19.15
C GLU A 157 4.72 14.92 19.38
N ALA A 158 5.61 14.47 18.49
CA ALA A 158 7.04 14.73 18.59
C ALA A 158 7.40 16.22 18.40
N LYS A 159 6.63 16.97 17.62
CA LYS A 159 6.82 18.43 17.43
C LYS A 159 6.36 19.27 18.64
N LYS A 160 5.43 18.76 19.45
CA LYS A 160 4.81 19.49 20.57
C LYS A 160 5.57 19.36 21.90
N GLY A 161 6.56 18.47 21.98
CA GLY A 161 7.40 18.25 23.16
C GLY A 161 8.84 18.55 22.83
#